data_AF-A0A971VTB4-F1
#
_entry.id   AF-A0A971VTB4-F1
#
_cell.length_a   1.000
_cell.length_b   1.000
_cell.length_c   1.000
_cell.angle_alpha   90.00
_cell.angle_beta   90.00
_cell.angle_gamma   90.00
#
_symmetry.space_group_name_H-M   'P 1'
#
loop_
_entity.id
_entity.type
_entity.pdbx_description
1 polymer ?
#
loop_
_entity_poly.entity_id
_entity_poly.type
_entity_poly.pdbx_seq_one_letter_code
_entity_poly.pdbx_strand_id
1 'polypeptide(L)'
;MPKITVPFNQGWIKSKDNVVFSKELTKIINFYVFGTPCEFTSSSGQTIRDRKWDKNTWKNPDLRTYLLSRAELLKGVTYAKATKLDEMTALATTVGLSGNFQNNRGRNRIVFYDDKKTVNILAIFYYIRCSFAHGRFQIYNNNTGENIYVLEAISKSRGKSDYIVKARMILKESTLILWANTIMGGENAFAEERKSMEKQVQNYILEAIRNAPSLTKPKIVESVDYDDTIVYKQFKVLVSNGRISYDNRKKIWQCKKGQEK
;
A
#
# COMPACT_ATOMS: atom_id res chain seq x y z
N MET A 1 -15.88 -17.30 14.59
CA MET A 1 -16.51 -17.54 13.26
C MET A 1 -15.73 -18.62 12.54
N PRO A 2 -16.33 -19.43 11.66
CA PRO A 2 -15.56 -20.40 10.89
C PRO A 2 -14.56 -19.68 9.97
N LYS A 3 -13.40 -20.30 9.72
CA LYS A 3 -12.41 -19.84 8.73
C LYS A 3 -13.04 -19.72 7.33
N ILE A 4 -12.54 -18.82 6.50
CA ILE A 4 -13.00 -18.69 5.11
C ILE A 4 -12.53 -19.92 4.31
N THR A 5 -13.48 -20.64 3.72
CA THR A 5 -13.21 -21.78 2.83
C THR A 5 -13.81 -21.56 1.45
N VAL A 6 -13.11 -22.02 0.42
CA VAL A 6 -13.48 -21.85 -1.00
C VAL A 6 -13.11 -23.10 -1.79
N PRO A 7 -13.82 -23.41 -2.89
CA PRO A 7 -13.37 -24.42 -3.84
C PRO A 7 -12.07 -23.99 -4.52
N PHE A 8 -11.33 -24.96 -5.07
CA PHE A 8 -10.14 -24.68 -5.88
C PHE A 8 -10.51 -23.83 -7.11
N ASN A 9 -11.51 -24.24 -7.87
CA ASN A 9 -12.00 -23.46 -9.01
C ASN A 9 -13.20 -22.64 -8.56
N GLN A 10 -12.95 -21.42 -8.09
CA GLN A 10 -14.01 -20.50 -7.70
C GLN A 10 -14.54 -19.76 -8.94
N GLY A 11 -15.86 -19.61 -9.07
CA GLY A 11 -16.48 -19.15 -10.32
C GLY A 11 -16.09 -17.75 -10.82
N TRP A 12 -15.51 -16.90 -9.96
CA TRP A 12 -14.97 -15.60 -10.36
C TRP A 12 -13.56 -15.68 -10.97
N ILE A 13 -12.84 -16.78 -10.75
CA ILE A 13 -11.53 -17.06 -11.35
C ILE A 13 -11.77 -17.65 -12.74
N LYS A 14 -11.43 -16.89 -13.78
CA LYS A 14 -11.59 -17.31 -15.18
C LYS A 14 -10.29 -17.87 -15.75
N SER A 15 -10.39 -18.55 -16.90
CA SER A 15 -9.21 -18.97 -17.65
C SER A 15 -8.31 -17.77 -17.96
N LYS A 16 -7.01 -18.03 -18.08
CA LYS A 16 -5.98 -17.02 -18.35
C LYS A 16 -5.58 -16.94 -19.83
N ASP A 17 -6.23 -17.73 -20.69
CA ASP A 17 -5.94 -17.82 -22.13
C ASP A 17 -5.98 -16.47 -22.85
N ASN A 18 -6.83 -15.55 -22.38
CA ASN A 18 -7.01 -14.22 -22.98
C ASN A 18 -6.31 -13.10 -22.20
N VAL A 19 -5.43 -13.41 -21.24
CA VAL A 19 -4.70 -12.39 -20.51
C VAL A 19 -3.58 -11.83 -21.40
N VAL A 20 -3.70 -10.56 -21.76
CA VAL A 20 -2.65 -9.83 -22.48
C VAL A 20 -1.58 -9.37 -21.50
N PHE A 21 -0.34 -9.78 -21.74
CA PHE A 21 0.82 -9.34 -20.96
C PHE A 21 1.25 -7.93 -21.39
N SER A 22 0.63 -6.91 -20.80
CA SER A 22 1.09 -5.53 -20.94
C SER A 22 2.49 -5.35 -20.34
N LYS A 23 3.11 -4.21 -20.64
CA LYS A 23 4.40 -3.81 -20.04
C LYS A 23 4.31 -3.76 -18.52
N GLU A 24 3.20 -3.24 -18.01
CA GLU A 24 2.90 -3.09 -16.59
C GLU A 24 2.69 -4.46 -15.93
N LEU A 25 1.87 -5.34 -16.52
CA LEU A 25 1.67 -6.69 -16.01
C LEU A 25 2.99 -7.49 -16.03
N THR A 26 3.76 -7.39 -17.11
CA THR A 26 5.09 -8.03 -17.20
C THR A 26 5.99 -7.56 -16.08
N LYS A 27 6.00 -6.26 -15.78
CA LYS A 27 6.77 -5.69 -14.67
C LYS A 27 6.30 -6.18 -13.31
N ILE A 28 4.98 -6.29 -13.10
CA ILE A 28 4.38 -6.86 -11.89
C ILE A 28 4.82 -8.32 -11.71
N ILE A 29 4.70 -9.14 -12.75
CA ILE A 29 5.10 -10.55 -12.70
C ILE A 29 6.61 -10.69 -12.44
N ASN A 30 7.43 -9.92 -13.16
CA ASN A 30 8.88 -9.93 -12.97
C ASN A 30 9.27 -9.56 -11.54
N PHE A 31 8.60 -8.59 -10.92
CA PHE A 31 8.90 -8.21 -9.54
C PHE A 31 8.32 -9.18 -8.50
N TYR A 32 7.02 -9.46 -8.53
CA TYR A 32 6.34 -10.21 -7.47
C TYR A 32 6.49 -11.73 -7.60
N VAL A 33 6.73 -12.27 -8.79
CA VAL A 33 6.86 -13.72 -8.99
C VAL A 33 8.32 -14.12 -9.10
N PHE A 34 9.04 -13.57 -10.08
CA PHE A 34 10.40 -14.02 -10.39
C PHE A 34 11.43 -13.37 -9.47
N GLY A 35 11.45 -12.05 -9.39
CA GLY A 35 12.44 -11.29 -8.64
C GLY A 35 12.08 -11.09 -7.16
N THR A 36 10.97 -11.63 -6.65
CA THR A 36 10.40 -11.25 -5.35
C THR A 36 11.41 -11.12 -4.20
N PRO A 37 11.27 -10.08 -3.33
CA PRO A 37 12.10 -9.95 -2.13
C PRO A 37 11.79 -10.95 -1.03
N CYS A 38 10.77 -11.79 -1.20
CA CYS A 38 10.44 -12.86 -0.26
C CYS A 38 11.45 -14.00 -0.40
N GLU A 39 12.38 -14.11 0.55
CA GLU A 39 13.43 -15.14 0.56
C GLU A 39 12.83 -16.55 0.46
N PHE A 40 13.52 -17.45 -0.27
CA PHE A 40 13.15 -18.86 -0.47
C PHE A 40 11.82 -19.12 -1.20
N THR A 41 11.30 -18.14 -1.94
CA THR A 41 10.02 -18.30 -2.69
C THR A 41 10.16 -18.27 -4.21
N SER A 42 11.35 -17.89 -4.70
CA SER A 42 11.77 -17.91 -6.10
C SER A 42 13.26 -18.19 -6.20
N SER A 43 13.68 -19.03 -7.15
CA SER A 43 15.09 -19.31 -7.42
C SER A 43 15.82 -18.13 -8.07
N SER A 44 15.09 -17.25 -8.77
CA SER A 44 15.58 -15.98 -9.31
C SER A 44 15.25 -14.80 -8.38
N GLY A 45 14.88 -15.08 -7.13
CA GLY A 45 14.53 -14.05 -6.15
C GLY A 45 15.71 -13.12 -5.90
N GLN A 46 15.44 -11.83 -5.80
CA GLN A 46 16.41 -10.83 -5.40
C GLN A 46 16.02 -10.35 -4.01
N THR A 47 16.93 -10.35 -3.06
CA THR A 47 16.69 -9.82 -1.73
C THR A 47 16.58 -8.29 -1.74
N ILE A 48 16.32 -7.69 -0.58
CA ILE A 48 16.36 -6.23 -0.48
C ILE A 48 17.80 -5.69 -0.57
N ARG A 49 18.80 -6.48 -0.15
CA ARG A 49 20.22 -6.12 -0.25
C ARG A 49 20.69 -6.05 -1.70
N ASP A 50 20.24 -6.98 -2.53
CA ASP A 50 20.53 -6.99 -3.97
C ASP A 50 19.99 -5.72 -4.68
N ARG A 51 19.06 -5.02 -4.02
CA ARG A 51 18.46 -3.77 -4.49
C ARG A 51 18.99 -2.53 -3.78
N LYS A 52 20.19 -2.58 -3.22
CA LYS A 52 20.87 -1.42 -2.62
C LYS A 52 20.07 -0.81 -1.45
N TRP A 53 19.44 -1.66 -0.65
CA TRP A 53 18.87 -1.27 0.64
C TRP A 53 19.66 -1.89 1.77
N ASP A 54 19.65 -1.25 2.94
CA ASP A 54 20.13 -1.89 4.17
C ASP A 54 19.37 -3.20 4.49
N LYS A 55 20.07 -4.15 5.12
CA LYS A 55 19.48 -5.44 5.52
C LYS A 55 18.32 -5.29 6.51
N ASN A 56 18.29 -4.21 7.29
CA ASN A 56 17.24 -3.93 8.26
C ASN A 56 16.13 -3.02 7.71
N THR A 57 16.14 -2.67 6.43
CA THR A 57 15.12 -1.79 5.83
C THR A 57 13.69 -2.27 6.08
N TRP A 58 13.42 -3.59 6.11
CA TRP A 58 12.09 -4.09 6.45
C TRP A 58 11.64 -3.78 7.89
N LYS A 59 12.59 -3.53 8.80
CA LYS A 59 12.32 -3.07 10.17
C LYS A 59 12.09 -1.56 10.21
N ASN A 60 12.56 -0.80 9.21
CA ASN A 60 12.33 0.63 9.12
C ASN A 60 10.82 0.92 8.96
N PRO A 61 10.19 1.67 9.88
CA PRO A 61 8.79 2.04 9.76
C PRO A 61 8.49 3.00 8.60
N ASP A 62 9.47 3.78 8.12
CA ASP A 62 9.24 4.81 7.11
C ASP A 62 8.87 4.21 5.76
N LEU A 63 9.63 3.22 5.27
CA LEU A 63 9.31 2.53 4.02
C LEU A 63 7.94 1.84 4.11
N ARG A 64 7.66 1.16 5.23
CA ARG A 64 6.40 0.44 5.42
C ARG A 64 5.20 1.39 5.44
N THR A 65 5.33 2.48 6.19
CA THR A 65 4.31 3.53 6.25
C THR A 65 4.09 4.13 4.88
N TYR A 66 5.16 4.43 4.13
CA TYR A 66 5.07 4.96 2.77
C TYR A 66 4.32 4.03 1.83
N LEU A 67 4.68 2.74 1.79
CA LEU A 67 4.02 1.78 0.91
C LEU A 67 2.53 1.63 1.24
N LEU A 68 2.17 1.57 2.52
CA LEU A 68 0.77 1.45 2.94
C LEU A 68 -0.03 2.74 2.70
N SER A 69 0.55 3.92 2.99
CA SER A 69 -0.15 5.20 2.83
C SER A 69 -0.39 5.53 1.36
N ARG A 70 0.61 5.33 0.49
CA ARG A 70 0.48 5.52 -0.96
C ARG A 70 -0.49 4.53 -1.61
N ALA A 71 -0.77 3.42 -0.93
CA ALA A 71 -1.80 2.46 -1.33
C ALA A 71 -3.17 2.73 -0.69
N GLU A 72 -3.34 3.79 0.12
CA GLU A 72 -4.55 4.07 0.89
C GLU A 72 -5.00 2.90 1.78
N LEU A 73 -4.04 2.15 2.31
CA LEU A 73 -4.26 0.98 3.16
C LEU A 73 -4.32 1.38 4.64
N LEU A 74 -5.54 1.65 5.10
CA LEU A 74 -5.86 2.07 6.45
C LEU A 74 -6.19 0.84 7.32
N LYS A 75 -5.42 0.64 8.38
CA LYS A 75 -5.59 -0.49 9.30
C LYS A 75 -6.99 -0.49 9.91
N GLY A 76 -7.69 -1.62 9.79
CA GLY A 76 -9.06 -1.79 10.28
C GLY A 76 -10.15 -1.22 9.37
N VAL A 77 -9.79 -0.60 8.23
CA VAL A 77 -10.75 -0.04 7.27
C VAL A 77 -10.59 -0.68 5.90
N THR A 78 -9.39 -0.60 5.31
CA THR A 78 -9.06 -1.23 4.03
C THR A 78 -7.98 -2.30 4.17
N TYR A 79 -7.36 -2.41 5.35
CA TYR A 79 -6.23 -3.29 5.59
C TYR A 79 -6.36 -4.02 6.94
N ALA A 80 -6.26 -5.35 6.94
CA ALA A 80 -6.30 -6.14 8.17
C ALA A 80 -5.35 -7.35 8.13
N LYS A 81 -4.76 -7.66 9.28
CA LYS A 81 -3.97 -8.87 9.53
C LYS A 81 -4.69 -9.73 10.56
N ALA A 82 -4.94 -10.98 10.21
CA ALA A 82 -5.36 -12.03 11.11
C ALA A 82 -4.13 -12.75 11.68
N THR A 83 -4.17 -13.07 12.97
CA THR A 83 -3.17 -13.93 13.63
C THR A 83 -3.66 -15.36 13.79
N LYS A 84 -4.98 -15.57 13.72
CA LYS A 84 -5.63 -16.88 13.69
C LYS A 84 -6.53 -16.99 12.47
N LEU A 85 -6.71 -18.20 11.94
CA LEU A 85 -7.48 -18.40 10.69
C LEU A 85 -8.98 -18.14 10.83
N ASP A 86 -9.52 -18.31 12.03
CA ASP A 86 -10.92 -18.04 12.36
C ASP A 86 -11.24 -16.54 12.48
N GLU A 87 -10.24 -15.68 12.68
CA GLU A 87 -10.35 -14.22 12.64
C GLU A 87 -10.57 -13.69 11.21
N MET A 88 -10.11 -14.43 10.18
CA MET A 88 -10.17 -13.99 8.78
C MET A 88 -11.57 -13.60 8.33
N THR A 89 -12.60 -14.31 8.77
CA THR A 89 -13.99 -14.05 8.36
C THR A 89 -14.51 -12.71 8.87
N ALA A 90 -14.24 -12.41 10.15
CA ALA A 90 -14.62 -11.13 10.75
C ALA A 90 -13.85 -9.99 10.10
N LEU A 91 -12.52 -10.13 9.99
CA LEU A 91 -11.66 -9.10 9.40
C LEU A 91 -11.95 -8.86 7.91
N ALA A 92 -12.21 -9.91 7.13
CA ALA A 92 -12.63 -9.77 5.74
C ALA A 92 -13.95 -8.99 5.63
N THR A 93 -14.89 -9.20 6.55
CA THR A 93 -16.12 -8.40 6.59
C THR A 93 -15.82 -6.95 6.92
N THR A 94 -15.01 -6.69 7.95
CA THR A 94 -14.61 -5.33 8.36
C THR A 94 -14.00 -4.54 7.20
N VAL A 95 -13.11 -5.15 6.41
CA VAL A 95 -12.44 -4.47 5.30
C VAL A 95 -13.17 -4.60 3.95
N GLY A 96 -14.40 -5.11 3.93
CA GLY A 96 -15.19 -5.23 2.71
C GLY A 96 -14.63 -6.24 1.68
N LEU A 97 -14.08 -7.34 2.16
CA LEU A 97 -13.54 -8.48 1.39
C LEU A 97 -14.26 -9.81 1.68
N SER A 98 -15.44 -9.79 2.27
CA SER A 98 -16.33 -10.96 2.42
C SER A 98 -17.28 -11.11 1.21
N GLY A 99 -17.93 -12.27 1.09
CA GLY A 99 -18.96 -12.51 0.07
C GLY A 99 -18.46 -12.30 -1.37
N ASN A 100 -19.21 -11.53 -2.16
CA ASN A 100 -18.91 -11.18 -3.55
C ASN A 100 -17.93 -10.00 -3.69
N PHE A 101 -16.87 -10.01 -2.87
CA PHE A 101 -15.89 -8.93 -2.78
C PHE A 101 -15.34 -8.48 -4.13
N GLN A 102 -15.17 -9.41 -5.08
CA GLN A 102 -14.65 -9.16 -6.42
C GLN A 102 -15.48 -8.15 -7.22
N ASN A 103 -16.74 -7.88 -6.83
CA ASN A 103 -17.63 -6.94 -7.51
C ASN A 103 -17.44 -5.49 -7.04
N ASN A 104 -16.96 -5.27 -5.82
CA ASN A 104 -16.63 -3.94 -5.34
C ASN A 104 -15.13 -3.76 -5.51
N ARG A 105 -14.68 -2.94 -6.46
CA ARG A 105 -13.26 -2.79 -6.83
C ARG A 105 -12.70 -1.37 -6.66
N GLY A 106 -13.49 -0.43 -6.14
CA GLY A 106 -13.14 1.00 -6.16
C GLY A 106 -11.93 1.42 -5.33
N ARG A 107 -11.51 0.59 -4.36
CA ARG A 107 -10.41 0.90 -3.44
C ARG A 107 -9.53 -0.32 -3.18
N ASN A 108 -8.23 -0.05 -2.97
CA ASN A 108 -7.27 -1.03 -2.50
C ASN A 108 -7.76 -1.62 -1.17
N ARG A 109 -7.79 -2.94 -1.04
CA ARG A 109 -8.15 -3.65 0.19
C ARG A 109 -7.32 -4.91 0.34
N ILE A 110 -6.94 -5.23 1.58
CA ILE A 110 -6.16 -6.41 1.91
C ILE A 110 -6.66 -7.00 3.23
N VAL A 111 -6.92 -8.31 3.22
CA VAL A 111 -6.97 -9.12 4.43
C VAL A 111 -6.05 -10.32 4.25
N PHE A 112 -5.24 -10.62 5.25
CA PHE A 112 -4.33 -11.75 5.22
C PHE A 112 -4.10 -12.34 6.60
N TYR A 113 -3.82 -13.63 6.62
CA TYR A 113 -3.40 -14.37 7.79
C TYR A 113 -1.88 -14.47 7.83
N ASP A 114 -1.30 -14.20 8.99
CA ASP A 114 0.11 -14.44 9.24
C ASP A 114 0.28 -14.65 10.75
N ASP A 115 0.44 -15.92 11.15
CA ASP A 115 0.72 -16.31 12.52
C ASP A 115 2.19 -16.08 12.91
N LYS A 116 3.04 -15.80 11.91
CA LYS A 116 4.43 -15.43 12.12
C LYS A 116 4.53 -13.94 12.45
N LYS A 117 5.60 -13.58 13.16
CA LYS A 117 5.99 -12.17 13.36
C LYS A 117 6.69 -11.60 12.12
N THR A 118 6.28 -12.03 10.93
CA THR A 118 6.80 -11.51 9.66
C THR A 118 6.42 -10.04 9.54
N VAL A 119 7.30 -9.25 8.93
CA VAL A 119 6.96 -7.87 8.58
C VAL A 119 5.78 -7.91 7.61
N ASN A 120 4.69 -7.24 7.97
CA ASN A 120 3.43 -7.34 7.24
C ASN A 120 3.54 -7.12 5.73
N ILE A 121 4.36 -6.17 5.28
CA ILE A 121 4.52 -5.89 3.84
C ILE A 121 5.13 -7.08 3.08
N LEU A 122 6.06 -7.82 3.70
CA LEU A 122 6.63 -9.04 3.12
C LEU A 122 5.59 -10.16 3.07
N ALA A 123 4.74 -10.28 4.08
CA ALA A 123 3.64 -11.24 4.04
C ALA A 123 2.65 -10.91 2.91
N ILE A 124 2.35 -9.62 2.69
CA ILE A 124 1.53 -9.17 1.55
C ILE A 124 2.20 -9.54 0.22
N PHE A 125 3.48 -9.23 0.04
CA PHE A 125 4.21 -9.55 -1.20
C PHE A 125 4.26 -11.06 -1.46
N TYR A 126 4.45 -11.85 -0.41
CA TYR A 126 4.38 -13.31 -0.48
C TYR A 126 3.01 -13.77 -0.99
N TYR A 127 1.92 -13.21 -0.46
CA TYR A 127 0.59 -13.61 -0.90
C TYR A 127 0.24 -13.12 -2.31
N ILE A 128 0.73 -11.94 -2.73
CA ILE A 128 0.62 -11.48 -4.11
C ILE A 128 1.32 -12.47 -5.05
N ARG A 129 2.54 -12.89 -4.70
CA ARG A 129 3.28 -13.94 -5.41
C ARG A 129 2.46 -15.22 -5.51
N CYS A 130 1.92 -15.71 -4.40
CA CYS A 130 1.12 -16.95 -4.39
C CYS A 130 -0.11 -16.84 -5.29
N SER A 131 -0.82 -15.71 -5.28
CA SER A 131 -1.98 -15.49 -6.14
C SER A 131 -1.61 -15.53 -7.63
N PHE A 132 -0.52 -14.88 -8.03
CA PHE A 132 -0.05 -14.93 -9.42
C PHE A 132 0.46 -16.31 -9.81
N ALA A 133 1.35 -16.92 -9.01
CA ALA A 133 1.97 -18.21 -9.31
C ALA A 133 0.95 -19.36 -9.39
N HIS A 134 -0.16 -19.27 -8.66
CA HIS A 134 -1.23 -20.27 -8.69
C HIS A 134 -2.42 -19.85 -9.58
N GLY A 135 -2.30 -18.76 -10.35
CA GLY A 135 -3.35 -18.30 -11.26
C GLY A 135 -4.64 -17.81 -10.57
N ARG A 136 -4.62 -17.63 -9.24
CA ARG A 136 -5.76 -17.21 -8.42
C ARG A 136 -5.89 -15.69 -8.40
N PHE A 137 -6.03 -15.14 -9.59
CA PHE A 137 -6.25 -13.72 -9.78
C PHE A 137 -7.21 -13.45 -10.92
N GLN A 138 -7.75 -12.25 -10.96
CA GLN A 138 -8.48 -11.72 -12.12
C GLN A 138 -8.16 -10.24 -12.28
N ILE A 139 -7.99 -9.83 -13.54
CA ILE A 139 -7.78 -8.42 -13.90
C ILE A 139 -9.10 -7.86 -14.40
N TYR A 140 -9.46 -6.68 -13.89
CA TYR A 140 -10.62 -5.91 -14.32
C TYR A 140 -10.15 -4.52 -14.73
N ASN A 141 -10.69 -3.98 -15.82
CA ASN A 141 -10.50 -2.58 -16.15
C ASN A 141 -11.59 -1.76 -15.44
N ASN A 142 -11.23 -0.61 -14.87
CA ASN A 142 -12.21 0.34 -14.34
C ASN A 142 -12.62 1.36 -15.40
N ASN A 143 -13.60 2.21 -15.10
CA ASN A 143 -14.09 3.21 -16.05
C ASN A 143 -13.05 4.28 -16.41
N THR A 144 -11.91 4.35 -15.69
CA THR A 144 -10.82 5.28 -15.96
C THR A 144 -9.67 4.63 -16.75
N GLY A 145 -9.83 3.39 -17.20
CA GLY A 145 -8.80 2.65 -17.94
C GLY A 145 -7.73 1.98 -17.07
N GLU A 146 -7.78 2.12 -15.75
CA GLU A 146 -6.83 1.50 -14.82
C GLU A 146 -7.20 0.03 -14.56
N ASN A 147 -6.19 -0.84 -14.60
CA ASN A 147 -6.34 -2.24 -14.25
C ASN A 147 -6.39 -2.44 -12.73
N ILE A 148 -7.28 -3.34 -12.30
CA ILE A 148 -7.50 -3.72 -10.92
C ILE A 148 -7.36 -5.23 -10.80
N TYR A 149 -6.53 -5.64 -9.85
CA TYR A 149 -6.18 -7.02 -9.56
C TYR A 149 -6.99 -7.51 -8.36
N VAL A 150 -7.85 -8.49 -8.60
CA VAL A 150 -8.48 -9.27 -7.54
C VAL A 150 -7.62 -10.51 -7.33
N LEU A 151 -7.09 -10.68 -6.12
CA LEU A 151 -6.07 -11.68 -5.79
C LEU A 151 -6.54 -12.52 -4.60
N GLU A 152 -6.31 -13.82 -4.65
CA GLU A 152 -6.55 -14.71 -3.51
C GLU A 152 -5.43 -15.74 -3.36
N ALA A 153 -4.96 -15.94 -2.14
CA ALA A 153 -3.99 -16.99 -1.81
C ALA A 153 -4.66 -18.00 -0.87
N ILE A 154 -4.52 -19.28 -1.20
CA ILE A 154 -5.20 -20.37 -0.49
C ILE A 154 -4.20 -21.46 -0.08
N SER A 155 -4.59 -22.25 0.91
CA SER A 155 -3.86 -23.47 1.31
C SER A 155 -4.84 -24.64 1.42
N LYS A 156 -4.40 -25.83 1.04
CA LYS A 156 -5.22 -27.05 1.15
C LYS A 156 -5.60 -27.32 2.60
N SER A 157 -6.88 -27.57 2.87
CA SER A 157 -7.30 -28.09 4.17
C SER A 157 -7.04 -29.60 4.20
N ARG A 158 -6.45 -30.13 5.29
CA ARG A 158 -6.32 -31.58 5.46
C ARG A 158 -7.71 -32.24 5.39
N GLY A 159 -7.84 -33.30 4.58
CA GLY A 159 -9.03 -34.14 4.51
C GLY A 159 -10.30 -33.48 3.95
N LYS A 160 -10.22 -32.31 3.31
CA LYS A 160 -11.38 -31.64 2.68
C LYS A 160 -11.09 -31.27 1.23
N SER A 161 -12.13 -31.25 0.40
CA SER A 161 -12.09 -30.72 -0.97
C SER A 161 -11.82 -29.20 -0.98
N ASP A 162 -12.22 -28.52 0.10
CA ASP A 162 -12.16 -27.07 0.19
C ASP A 162 -10.81 -26.57 0.68
N TYR A 163 -10.48 -25.37 0.23
CA TYR A 163 -9.24 -24.69 0.52
C TYR A 163 -9.49 -23.54 1.47
N ILE A 164 -8.51 -23.28 2.34
CA ILE A 164 -8.58 -22.20 3.33
C ILE A 164 -7.98 -20.96 2.69
N VAL A 165 -8.71 -19.84 2.73
CA VAL A 165 -8.18 -18.55 2.29
C VAL A 165 -7.17 -18.03 3.30
N LYS A 166 -5.96 -17.75 2.83
CA LYS A 166 -4.84 -17.19 3.60
C LYS A 166 -4.66 -15.71 3.33
N ALA A 167 -5.01 -15.23 2.15
CA ALA A 167 -5.10 -13.82 1.85
C ALA A 167 -6.10 -13.54 0.75
N ARG A 168 -6.69 -12.36 0.78
CA ARG A 168 -7.60 -11.86 -0.24
C ARG A 168 -7.35 -10.37 -0.40
N MET A 169 -7.23 -9.92 -1.64
CA MET A 169 -6.80 -8.56 -1.94
C MET A 169 -7.51 -8.03 -3.18
N ILE A 170 -7.73 -6.72 -3.17
CA ILE A 170 -8.08 -5.93 -4.36
C ILE A 170 -7.02 -4.83 -4.43
N LEU A 171 -6.24 -4.81 -5.50
CA LEU A 171 -5.14 -3.85 -5.67
C LEU A 171 -5.17 -3.24 -7.06
N LYS A 172 -5.04 -1.92 -7.13
CA LYS A 172 -4.83 -1.19 -8.39
C LYS A 172 -3.46 -1.53 -8.99
N GLU A 173 -3.36 -1.49 -10.31
CA GLU A 173 -2.09 -1.66 -11.04
C GLU A 173 -1.05 -0.63 -10.60
N SER A 174 -1.48 0.63 -10.47
CA SER A 174 -0.64 1.74 -10.00
C SER A 174 0.00 1.44 -8.63
N THR A 175 -0.74 0.83 -7.70
CA THR A 175 -0.23 0.40 -6.39
C THR A 175 0.89 -0.64 -6.53
N LEU A 176 0.66 -1.69 -7.32
CA LEU A 176 1.63 -2.76 -7.52
C LEU A 176 2.90 -2.24 -8.20
N ILE A 177 2.76 -1.38 -9.20
CA ILE A 177 3.87 -0.74 -9.91
C ILE A 177 4.65 0.20 -8.99
N LEU A 178 3.96 1.03 -8.20
CA LEU A 178 4.59 1.94 -7.24
C LEU A 178 5.42 1.17 -6.23
N TRP A 179 4.87 0.12 -5.63
CA TRP A 179 5.58 -0.74 -4.70
C TRP A 179 6.80 -1.40 -5.35
N ALA A 180 6.65 -1.99 -6.54
CA ALA A 180 7.75 -2.58 -7.27
C ALA A 180 8.87 -1.56 -7.55
N ASN A 181 8.51 -0.37 -8.05
CA ASN A 181 9.47 0.70 -8.36
C ASN A 181 10.20 1.20 -7.12
N THR A 182 9.47 1.43 -6.03
CA THR A 182 10.06 1.89 -4.78
C THR A 182 11.13 0.91 -4.31
N ILE A 183 10.81 -0.38 -4.30
CA ILE A 183 11.75 -1.41 -3.84
C ILE A 183 12.92 -1.58 -4.81
N MET A 184 12.68 -1.54 -6.13
CA MET A 184 13.75 -1.64 -7.13
C MET A 184 14.67 -0.41 -7.17
N GLY A 185 14.17 0.77 -6.80
CA GLY A 185 14.94 2.02 -6.82
C GLY A 185 16.06 2.08 -5.77
N GLY A 186 15.95 1.31 -4.69
CA GLY A 186 16.93 1.35 -3.61
C GLY A 186 16.71 2.49 -2.63
N GLU A 187 17.51 2.50 -1.56
CA GLU A 187 17.34 3.43 -0.44
C GLU A 187 17.56 4.90 -0.84
N ASN A 188 18.54 5.15 -1.71
CA ASN A 188 18.84 6.51 -2.17
C ASN A 188 17.70 7.09 -3.01
N ALA A 189 17.15 6.32 -3.95
CA ALA A 189 16.02 6.78 -4.77
C ALA A 189 14.79 7.06 -3.91
N PHE A 190 14.52 6.19 -2.92
CA PHE A 190 13.45 6.41 -1.96
C PHE A 190 13.66 7.67 -1.10
N ALA A 191 14.89 7.89 -0.62
CA ALA A 191 15.22 9.08 0.16
C ALA A 191 15.01 10.37 -0.65
N GLU A 192 15.42 10.39 -1.91
CA GLU A 192 15.23 11.55 -2.79
C GLU A 192 13.76 11.78 -3.16
N GLU A 193 13.01 10.72 -3.50
CA GLU A 193 11.57 10.83 -3.75
C GLU A 193 10.84 11.38 -2.52
N ARG A 194 11.18 10.87 -1.33
CA ARG A 194 10.62 11.34 -0.08
C ARG A 194 10.96 12.80 0.18
N LYS A 195 12.22 13.22 0.05
CA LYS A 195 12.61 14.63 0.20
C LYS A 195 11.86 15.53 -0.76
N SER A 196 11.72 15.11 -2.02
CA SER A 196 10.98 15.85 -3.04
C SER A 196 9.51 16.03 -2.64
N MET A 197 8.84 14.93 -2.24
CA MET A 197 7.46 14.96 -1.76
C MET A 197 7.31 15.83 -0.51
N GLU A 198 8.18 15.68 0.49
CA GLU A 198 8.15 16.48 1.71
C GLU A 198 8.30 17.98 1.40
N LYS A 199 9.21 18.35 0.47
CA LYS A 199 9.38 19.72 -0.01
C LYS A 199 8.15 20.24 -0.73
N GLN A 200 7.51 19.42 -1.56
CA GLN A 200 6.29 19.78 -2.28
C GLN A 200 5.12 20.02 -1.32
N VAL A 201 4.89 19.13 -0.35
CA VAL A 201 3.88 19.30 0.71
C VAL A 201 4.14 20.58 1.50
N GLN A 202 5.40 20.84 1.86
CA GLN A 202 5.77 22.08 2.54
C GLN A 202 5.42 23.32 1.70
N ASN A 203 5.67 23.29 0.38
CA ASN A 203 5.31 24.40 -0.50
C ASN A 203 3.80 24.63 -0.54
N TYR A 204 2.99 23.57 -0.65
CA TYR A 204 1.53 23.71 -0.62
C TYR A 204 1.01 24.26 0.71
N ILE A 205 1.59 23.87 1.84
CA ILE A 205 1.25 24.46 3.15
C ILE A 205 1.58 25.97 3.16
N LEU A 206 2.75 26.36 2.64
CA LEU A 206 3.16 27.76 2.56
C LEU A 206 2.22 28.57 1.65
N GLU A 207 1.81 28.01 0.52
CA GLU A 207 0.83 28.62 -0.40
C GLU A 207 -0.54 28.77 0.26
N ALA A 208 -1.05 27.74 0.93
CA ALA A 208 -2.31 27.81 1.66
C ALA A 208 -2.30 28.91 2.74
N ILE A 209 -1.19 29.04 3.49
CA ILE A 209 -1.02 30.11 4.48
C ILE A 209 -0.95 31.50 3.83
N ARG A 210 -0.24 31.64 2.69
CA ARG A 210 -0.15 32.94 1.98
C ARG A 210 -1.50 33.38 1.42
N ASN A 211 -2.27 32.44 0.88
CA ASN A 211 -3.56 32.71 0.27
C ASN A 211 -4.66 32.97 1.31
N ALA A 212 -4.62 32.26 2.44
CA ALA A 212 -5.64 32.36 3.48
C ALA A 212 -5.04 32.27 4.89
N PRO A 213 -4.33 33.32 5.34
CA PRO A 213 -3.55 33.30 6.59
C PRO A 213 -4.40 33.15 7.86
N SER A 214 -5.70 33.47 7.79
CA SER A 214 -6.65 33.31 8.90
C SER A 214 -7.21 31.90 9.04
N LEU A 215 -6.89 30.96 8.14
CA LEU A 215 -7.35 29.58 8.27
C LEU A 215 -6.78 28.92 9.52
N THR A 216 -7.61 28.11 10.16
CA THR A 216 -7.16 27.25 11.25
C THR A 216 -6.25 26.16 10.69
N LYS A 217 -5.38 25.61 11.55
CA LYS A 217 -4.49 24.52 11.16
C LYS A 217 -5.22 23.33 10.52
N PRO A 218 -6.37 22.84 11.04
CA PRO A 218 -7.13 21.77 10.38
C PRO A 218 -7.58 22.13 8.96
N LYS A 219 -8.10 23.35 8.75
CA LYS A 219 -8.54 23.80 7.42
C LYS A 219 -7.39 23.94 6.43
N ILE A 220 -6.21 24.36 6.90
CA ILE A 220 -5.01 24.37 6.06
C ILE A 220 -4.65 22.93 5.65
N VAL A 221 -4.70 21.98 6.59
CA VAL A 221 -4.41 20.57 6.29
C VAL A 221 -5.39 20.01 5.26
N GLU A 222 -6.68 20.22 5.45
CA GLU A 222 -7.74 19.80 4.52
C GLU A 222 -7.61 20.42 3.12
N SER A 223 -7.01 21.61 3.01
CA SER A 223 -6.80 22.30 1.72
C SER A 223 -5.61 21.78 0.90
N VAL A 224 -4.74 20.96 1.49
CA VAL A 224 -3.56 20.41 0.81
C VAL A 224 -3.89 19.00 0.35
N ASP A 225 -3.79 18.74 -0.95
CA ASP A 225 -4.15 17.46 -1.60
C ASP A 225 -3.14 16.32 -1.31
N TYR A 226 -2.97 16.00 -0.03
CA TYR A 226 -2.11 14.95 0.50
C TYR A 226 -2.74 14.34 1.76
N ASP A 227 -2.29 13.14 2.14
CA ASP A 227 -2.68 12.53 3.41
C ASP A 227 -2.43 13.47 4.60
N ASP A 228 -3.48 13.74 5.37
CA ASP A 228 -3.47 14.63 6.54
C ASP A 228 -2.29 14.36 7.47
N THR A 229 -1.92 13.10 7.70
CA THR A 229 -0.82 12.73 8.60
C THR A 229 0.51 13.27 8.08
N ILE A 230 0.73 13.19 6.77
CA ILE A 230 1.92 13.75 6.10
C ILE A 230 1.89 15.27 6.19
N VAL A 231 0.76 15.89 5.91
CA VAL A 231 0.61 17.36 5.97
C VAL A 231 0.84 17.86 7.39
N TYR A 232 0.23 17.23 8.40
CA TYR A 232 0.45 17.56 9.82
C TYR A 232 1.91 17.41 10.23
N LYS A 233 2.61 16.36 9.77
CA LYS A 233 4.04 16.16 10.03
C LYS A 233 4.86 17.29 9.43
N GLN A 234 4.65 17.63 8.16
CA GLN A 234 5.40 18.69 7.48
C GLN A 234 5.05 20.08 8.02
N PHE A 235 3.82 20.31 8.43
CA PHE A 235 3.41 21.52 9.14
C PHE A 235 4.24 21.71 10.42
N LYS A 236 4.39 20.66 11.23
CA LYS A 236 5.25 20.70 12.43
C LYS A 236 6.71 20.97 12.09
N VAL A 237 7.23 20.39 11.01
CA VAL A 237 8.59 20.67 10.52
C VAL A 237 8.75 22.16 10.19
N LEU A 238 7.82 22.75 9.44
CA LEU A 238 7.81 24.18 9.10
C LEU A 238 7.71 25.11 10.31
N VAL A 239 6.99 24.71 11.36
CA VAL A 239 6.97 25.46 12.62
C VAL A 239 8.32 25.34 13.33
N SER A 240 8.85 24.12 13.44
CA SER A 240 10.09 23.84 14.17
C SER A 240 11.33 24.50 13.56
N ASN A 241 11.39 24.61 12.23
CA ASN A 241 12.47 25.29 11.53
C ASN A 241 12.21 26.80 11.34
N GLY A 242 11.15 27.34 11.95
CA GLY A 242 10.83 28.75 11.94
C GLY A 242 10.32 29.31 10.61
N ARG A 243 10.04 28.46 9.60
CA ARG A 243 9.51 28.92 8.30
C ARG A 243 8.07 29.43 8.40
N ILE A 244 7.29 28.94 9.36
CA ILE A 244 5.96 29.48 9.68
C ILE A 244 5.79 29.70 11.19
N SER A 245 4.94 30.65 11.55
CA SER A 245 4.55 30.91 12.95
C SER A 245 3.11 31.40 13.04
N TYR A 246 2.47 31.16 14.18
CA TYR A 246 1.14 31.69 14.48
C TYR A 246 1.24 32.97 15.29
N ASP A 247 0.59 34.04 14.83
CA ASP A 247 0.48 35.31 15.54
C ASP A 247 -0.81 35.31 16.37
N ASN A 248 -0.67 35.18 17.69
CA ASN A 248 -1.81 35.15 18.62
C ASN A 248 -2.61 36.45 18.64
N ARG A 249 -1.99 37.60 18.36
CA ARG A 249 -2.68 38.91 18.38
C ARG A 249 -3.55 39.06 17.15
N LYS A 250 -3.00 38.70 15.99
CA LYS A 250 -3.71 38.79 14.70
C LYS A 250 -4.55 37.56 14.38
N LYS A 251 -4.39 36.46 15.13
CA LYS A 251 -5.01 35.14 14.89
C LYS A 251 -4.78 34.61 13.47
N ILE A 252 -3.54 34.74 12.99
CA ILE A 252 -3.16 34.30 11.64
C ILE A 252 -1.87 33.49 11.66
N TRP A 253 -1.73 32.60 10.69
CA TRP A 253 -0.45 32.00 10.31
C TRP A 253 0.33 32.96 9.40
N GLN A 254 1.64 33.01 9.60
CA GLN A 254 2.55 33.84 8.82
C GLN A 254 3.71 32.99 8.31
N CYS A 255 4.05 33.16 7.03
CA CYS A 255 5.29 32.65 6.48
C CYS A 255 6.42 33.62 6.83
N LYS A 256 7.51 33.13 7.42
CA LYS A 256 8.72 33.93 7.58
C LYS A 256 9.56 33.81 6.31
N LYS A 257 10.09 34.94 5.81
CA LYS A 257 11.11 34.91 4.75
C LYS A 257 12.33 34.20 5.33
N GLY A 258 12.76 33.11 4.69
CA GLY A 258 13.97 32.42 5.08
C GLY A 258 15.17 33.34 4.88
N GLN A 259 16.05 33.41 5.88
CA GLN A 259 17.46 33.68 5.67
C GLN A 259 18.00 32.52 4.84
N GLU A 260 18.14 32.71 3.53
CA GLU A 260 18.95 31.84 2.70
C GLU A 260 20.41 32.06 3.12
N LYS A 261 21.01 31.06 3.76
CA LYS A 261 22.45 30.89 3.88
C LYS A 261 22.83 29.63 3.14
#